data_AF-A0A381XBC9-F1
#
_entry.id   AF-A0A381XBC9-F1
#
_cell.length_a   1.000
_cell.length_b   1.000
_cell.length_c   1.000
_cell.angle_alpha   90.00
_cell.angle_beta   90.00
_cell.angle_gamma   90.00
#
_symmetry.space_group_name_H-M   'P 1'
#
loop_
_entity.id
_entity.type
_entity.pdbx_description
1 polymer ?
#
loop_
_entity_poly.entity_id
_entity_poly.type
_entity_poly.pdbx_seq_one_letter_code
_entity_poly.pdbx_strand_id
1 'polypeptide(L)' 'MIGKRVLVVQDQETQTIWEGEVVDALENDSFLIKDDDGRDRNIHIFDVRSVNMSPLSL' A
#
# COMPACT_ATOMS: atom_id res chain seq x y z
N MET A 1 3.76 -10.90 -0.07
CA MET A 1 2.88 -9.71 -0.13
C MET A 1 2.83 -9.08 -1.53
N ILE A 2 3.77 -9.39 -2.43
CA ILE A 2 3.76 -8.98 -3.84
C ILE A 2 2.44 -9.41 -4.52
N GLY A 3 1.89 -8.53 -5.35
CA GLY A 3 0.61 -8.69 -6.07
C GLY A 3 -0.63 -8.42 -5.23
N LYS A 4 -0.49 -7.96 -3.97
CA LYS A 4 -1.63 -7.59 -3.14
C LYS A 4 -1.96 -6.11 -3.27
N ARG A 5 -3.25 -5.80 -3.29
CA ARG A 5 -3.74 -4.44 -3.07
C ARG A 5 -3.58 -4.06 -1.59
N VAL A 6 -3.07 -2.87 -1.38
CA VAL A 6 -2.81 -2.28 -0.06
C VAL A 6 -3.28 -0.84 -0.03
N LEU A 7 -3.57 -0.35 1.16
CA LEU A 7 -3.91 1.02 1.43
C LEU A 7 -2.68 1.71 2.03
N VAL A 8 -2.26 2.81 1.43
CA VAL A 8 -1.11 3.60 1.84
C VAL A 8 -1.62 4.84 2.58
N VAL A 9 -1.07 5.08 3.77
CA VAL A 9 -1.38 6.23 4.61
C VAL A 9 -0.12 7.07 4.75
N GLN A 10 0.02 8.10 3.92
CA GLN A 10 1.14 9.03 3.98
C GLN A 10 0.70 10.32 4.66
N ASP A 11 1.57 10.79 5.56
CA ASP A 11 1.46 12.05 6.29
C ASP A 11 0.30 12.10 7.32
N GLN A 12 0.68 12.27 8.59
CA GLN A 12 -0.27 12.33 9.70
C GLN A 12 -1.04 13.66 9.76
N GLU A 13 -0.51 14.74 9.15
CA GLU A 13 -1.15 16.05 9.14
C GLU A 13 -2.18 16.17 8.02
N THR A 14 -1.87 15.65 6.83
CA THR A 14 -2.76 15.71 5.66
C THR A 14 -3.66 14.48 5.50
N GLN A 15 -3.37 13.39 6.22
CA GLN A 15 -4.09 12.11 6.14
C GLN A 15 -4.30 11.66 4.69
N THR A 16 -3.25 11.73 3.87
CA THR A 16 -3.36 11.32 2.47
C THR A 16 -3.42 9.81 2.42
N ILE A 17 -4.60 9.29 2.10
CA ILE A 17 -4.89 7.86 1.99
C ILE A 17 -5.16 7.52 0.53
N TRP A 18 -4.46 6.52 0.01
CA TRP A 18 -4.65 6.04 -1.35
C TRP A 18 -4.38 4.54 -1.46
N GLU A 19 -4.86 3.90 -2.53
CA GLU A 19 -4.70 2.47 -2.75
C GLU A 19 -3.68 2.18 -3.86
N GLY A 20 -2.96 1.07 -3.72
CA GLY A 20 -2.02 0.62 -4.73
C GLY A 20 -1.75 -0.88 -4.65
N GLU A 21 -0.95 -1.38 -5.58
CA GLU A 21 -0.53 -2.77 -5.63
C GLU A 21 0.96 -2.89 -5.28
N VAL A 22 1.31 -3.79 -4.38
CA VAL A 22 2.72 -4.07 -4.06
C VAL A 22 3.36 -4.82 -5.23
N VAL A 23 4.25 -4.15 -5.95
CA VAL A 23 5.01 -4.71 -7.08
C VAL A 23 6.27 -5.42 -6.60
N ASP A 24 6.95 -4.87 -5.60
CA ASP A 24 8.19 -5.44 -5.08
C ASP A 24 8.44 -5.07 -3.61
N ALA A 25 9.31 -5.83 -2.95
CA ALA A 25 9.84 -5.53 -1.62
C ALA A 25 11.29 -5.06 -1.73
N LEU A 26 11.60 -3.91 -1.16
CA LEU A 26 12.93 -3.29 -1.18
C LEU A 26 13.66 -3.60 0.14
N GLU A 27 14.99 -3.63 0.10
CA GLU A 27 15.84 -4.02 1.25
C GLU A 27 15.76 -3.06 2.46
N ASN A 28 15.20 -1.86 2.28
CA ASN A 28 15.10 -0.79 3.29
C ASN A 28 13.73 -0.74 3.98
N ASP A 29 13.15 -1.90 4.31
CA ASP A 29 11.82 -2.01 4.94
C ASP A 29 10.72 -1.25 4.17
N SER A 30 10.85 -1.18 2.85
CA SER A 30 9.94 -0.45 1.98
C SER A 30 9.40 -1.35 0.88
N PHE A 31 8.27 -0.96 0.32
CA PHE A 31 7.64 -1.61 -0.81
C PHE A 31 7.64 -0.68 -2.01
N LEU A 32 7.84 -1.26 -3.18
CA LEU A 32 7.48 -0.61 -4.43
C LEU A 32 5.99 -0.84 -4.67
N ILE A 33 5.20 0.23 -4.58
CA ILE A 33 3.74 0.19 -4.75
C ILE A 33 3.37 0.97 -6.01
N LYS A 34 2.61 0.34 -6.90
CA LYS A 34 2.04 0.98 -8.08
C LYS A 34 0.68 1.56 -7.75
N ASP A 35 0.51 2.87 -7.95
CA ASP A 35 -0.78 3.55 -7.76
C ASP A 35 -1.74 3.29 -8.94
N ASP A 36 -3.01 3.69 -8.80
CA ASP A 36 -4.03 3.53 -9.84
C ASP A 36 -3.74 4.34 -11.11
N ASP A 37 -2.90 5.38 -11.01
CA ASP A 37 -2.39 6.14 -12.16
C ASP A 37 -1.23 5.40 -12.87
N GLY A 38 -0.85 4.22 -12.38
CA GLY A 38 0.21 3.38 -12.92
C GLY A 38 1.62 3.86 -12.59
N ARG A 39 1.79 4.71 -11.58
CA ARG A 39 3.08 5.22 -11.14
C ARG A 39 3.62 4.39 -9.99
N ASP A 40 4.91 4.07 -10.06
CA ASP A 40 5.59 3.35 -9.01
C ASP A 40 6.05 4.32 -7.91
N ARG A 41 5.78 3.96 -6.65
CA ARG A 41 6.14 4.75 -5.47
C ARG A 41 6.82 3.87 -4.43
N ASN A 42 7.87 4.40 -3.82
CA ASN A 42 8.58 3.75 -2.73
C ASN A 42 7.93 4.14 -1.40
N ILE A 43 7.36 3.18 -0.69
CA ILE A 43 6.55 3.39 0.51
C ILE A 43 7.07 2.54 1.66
N HIS A 44 7.29 3.14 2.83
CA HIS A 44 7.76 2.43 4.01
C HIS A 44 6.67 1.47 4.53
N ILE A 45 7.06 0.28 5.01
CA ILE A 45 6.13 -0.74 5.52
C ILE A 45 5.16 -0.22 6.61
N PHE A 46 5.55 0.80 7.38
CA PHE A 46 4.73 1.36 8.46
C PHE A 46 3.56 2.20 7.96
N ASP A 47 3.63 2.67 6.71
CA ASP A 47 2.58 3.44 6.04
C ASP A 47 1.63 2.54 5.24
N VAL A 48 1.93 1.23 5.17
CA VAL A 48 1.13 0.26 4.42
C VAL A 48 0.14 -0.45 5.35
N ARG A 49 -1.12 -0.54 4.91
CA ARG A 49 -2.20 -1.28 5.56
C ARG A 49 -2.73 -2.33 4.58
N SER A 50 -2.78 -3.59 5.02
CA SER A 50 -3.40 -4.65 4.22
C SER A 50 -4.90 -4.40 4.14
N VAL A 51 -5.45 -4.39 2.94
CA VAL A 51 -6.90 -4.41 2.74
C VAL A 51 -7.35 -5.85 2.95
N ASN A 52 -7.43 -6.31 4.20
CA ASN A 52 -8.16 -7.53 4.50
C ASN A 52 -9.64 -7.20 4.36
N MET A 53 -10.19 -7.41 3.17
CA MET A 53 -11.63 -7.65 3.04
C MET A 53 -11.90 -9.00 3.72
N SER A 54 -12.21 -8.99 5.00
CA SER A 54 -12.95 -10.11 5.57
C SER A 54 -14.24 -10.22 4.74
N PRO A 55 -14.54 -11.37 4.10
CA PRO A 55 -15.88 -11.55 3.59
C PRO A 55 -16.79 -11.52 4.82
N LEU A 56 -17.57 -10.45 4.95
CA LEU A 56 -18.79 -10.50 5.75
C LEU A 56 -19.65 -11.57 5.07
N SER A 57 -19.50 -12.81 5.53
CA SER A 57 -20.42 -13.89 5.22
C SER A 57 -21.79 -13.46 5.75
N LEU A 58 -22.66 -13.08 4.82
CA LEU A 58 -24.09 -12.86 5.04
C LEU A 58 -24.78 -14.18 5.41
#